data_AF-A4YGT1-F1
#
_entry.id   AF-A4YGT1-F1
#
_cell.length_a   1.000
_cell.length_b   1.000
_cell.length_c   1.000
_cell.angle_alpha   90.00
_cell.angle_beta   90.00
_cell.angle_gamma   90.00
#
_symmetry.space_group_name_H-M   'P 1'
#
loop_
_entity.id
_entity.type
_entity.pdbx_description
1 polymer ?
#
loop_
_entity_poly.entity_id
_entity_poly.type
_entity_poly.pdbx_seq_one_letter_code
_entity_poly.pdbx_strand_id
1 'polypeptide(L)'
;MAEELMKPGEKQLEEIRGYLFDLLDNLNDISVKHEKLLASKGIMPKLAVLLGMITMQRYQIELVMKYYWKQLEETINSMSQLQEIQGELGDVLQDVQKIKELASLAGLQI
;
A
#
# COMPACT_ATOMS: atom_id res chain seq x y z
N MET A 1 3.15 6.03 35.25
CA MET A 1 3.24 5.78 33.80
C MET A 1 2.84 7.07 33.14
N ALA A 2 3.78 7.77 32.50
CA ALA A 2 3.44 8.95 31.74
C ALA A 2 2.75 8.45 30.47
N GLU A 3 1.43 8.66 30.37
CA GLU A 3 0.76 8.65 29.07
C GLU A 3 1.43 9.75 28.26
N GLU A 4 2.38 9.38 27.38
CA GLU A 4 2.84 10.30 26.35
C GLU A 4 1.60 10.67 25.54
N LEU A 5 1.18 11.92 25.68
CA LEU A 5 0.13 12.52 24.85
C LEU A 5 0.62 12.43 23.40
N MET A 6 0.16 11.39 22.69
CA MET A 6 0.38 11.25 21.25
C MET A 6 -0.01 12.56 20.56
N LYS A 7 0.84 13.01 19.65
CA LYS A 7 0.54 14.18 18.83
C LYS A 7 -0.67 13.89 17.94
N PRO A 8 -1.46 14.91 17.56
CA PRO A 8 -2.56 14.72 16.60
C PRO A 8 -2.04 14.03 15.33
N GLY A 9 -2.68 12.94 14.92
CA GLY A 9 -2.29 12.16 13.73
C GLY A 9 -1.31 11.01 14.00
N GLU A 10 -0.60 10.99 15.14
CA GLU A 10 0.47 10.01 15.41
C GLU A 10 -0.08 8.57 15.52
N LYS A 11 -1.24 8.42 16.16
CA LYS A 11 -2.00 7.16 16.20
C LYS A 11 -2.40 6.69 14.80
N GLN A 12 -2.87 7.59 13.94
CA GLN A 12 -3.27 7.25 12.57
C GLN A 12 -2.06 6.81 11.74
N LEU A 13 -0.91 7.47 11.90
CA LEU A 13 0.34 7.08 11.22
C LEU A 13 0.83 5.70 11.65
N GLU A 14 0.65 5.34 12.92
CA GLU A 14 0.96 4.00 13.43
C GLU A 14 0.02 2.95 12.85
N GLU A 15 -1.29 3.22 12.81
CA GLU A 15 -2.27 2.31 12.20
C GLU A 15 -2.02 2.15 10.69
N ILE A 16 -1.73 3.23 9.97
CA ILE A 16 -1.36 3.19 8.54
C ILE A 16 -0.17 2.27 8.31
N ARG A 17 0.80 2.23 9.23
CA ARG A 17 1.97 1.36 9.10
C ARG A 17 1.58 -0.12 9.12
N GLY A 18 0.65 -0.50 9.99
CA GLY A 18 0.13 -1.87 10.04
C GLY A 18 -0.48 -2.27 8.70
N TYR A 19 -1.45 -1.48 8.23
CA TYR A 19 -2.09 -1.71 6.93
C TYR A 19 -1.11 -1.66 5.75
N LEU A 20 -0.07 -0.83 5.81
CA LEU A 20 0.96 -0.79 4.78
C LEU A 20 1.76 -2.10 4.75
N PHE A 21 2.05 -2.71 5.90
CA PHE A 21 2.78 -3.99 5.92
C PHE A 21 1.93 -5.11 5.34
N ASP A 22 0.67 -5.21 5.77
CA ASP A 22 -0.29 -6.18 5.24
C ASP A 22 -0.48 -6.01 3.73
N LEU A 23 -0.61 -4.76 3.26
CA LEU A 23 -0.71 -4.44 1.84
C LEU A 23 0.52 -4.91 1.04
N LEU A 24 1.73 -4.66 1.56
CA LEU A 24 2.97 -5.07 0.88
C LEU A 24 3.10 -6.59 0.80
N ASP A 25 2.76 -7.30 1.88
CA ASP A 25 2.79 -8.76 1.93
C ASP A 25 1.78 -9.36 0.95
N ASN A 26 0.52 -8.88 0.99
CA ASN A 26 -0.52 -9.32 0.06
C ASN A 26 -0.15 -9.05 -1.41
N LEU A 27 0.40 -7.88 -1.71
CA LEU A 27 0.86 -7.56 -3.07
C LEU A 27 2.04 -8.42 -3.50
N ASN A 28 2.97 -8.71 -2.59
CA ASN A 28 4.09 -9.60 -2.87
C ASN A 28 3.58 -11.00 -3.21
N ASP A 29 2.65 -11.55 -2.41
CA ASP A 29 2.07 -12.88 -2.65
C ASP A 29 1.34 -12.96 -3.99
N ILE A 30 0.49 -11.97 -4.31
CA ILE A 30 -0.18 -11.88 -5.61
C ILE A 30 0.86 -11.76 -6.74
N SER A 31 1.92 -10.98 -6.54
CA SER A 31 2.96 -10.76 -7.55
C SER A 31 3.72 -12.04 -7.89
N VAL A 32 4.02 -12.87 -6.88
CA VAL A 32 4.69 -14.16 -7.06
C VAL A 32 3.74 -15.16 -7.69
N LYS A 33 2.50 -15.24 -7.20
CA LYS A 33 1.49 -16.19 -7.69
C LYS A 33 1.10 -15.95 -9.15
N HIS A 34 1.01 -14.68 -9.56
CA HIS A 34 0.52 -14.25 -10.87
C HIS A 34 1.60 -13.56 -11.72
N GLU A 35 2.89 -13.82 -11.45
CA GLU A 35 4.03 -13.16 -12.08
C GLU A 35 3.91 -13.09 -13.61
N LYS A 36 3.62 -14.22 -14.26
CA LYS A 36 3.50 -14.30 -15.73
C LYS A 36 2.38 -13.42 -16.28
N LEU A 37 1.22 -13.43 -15.63
CA LEU A 37 0.09 -12.60 -16.02
C LEU A 37 0.46 -11.12 -15.90
N LEU A 38 0.94 -10.72 -14.73
CA LEU A 38 1.31 -9.34 -14.43
C LEU A 38 2.45 -8.84 -15.34
N ALA A 39 3.42 -9.70 -15.66
CA ALA A 39 4.50 -9.40 -16.58
C ALA A 39 3.98 -9.20 -18.02
N SER A 40 3.08 -10.06 -18.49
CA SER A 40 2.47 -9.94 -19.83
C SER A 40 1.67 -8.64 -20.01
N LYS A 41 1.18 -8.06 -18.91
CA LYS A 41 0.45 -6.77 -18.87
C LYS A 41 1.36 -5.57 -18.59
N GLY A 42 2.67 -5.78 -18.40
CA GLY A 42 3.62 -4.71 -18.06
C GLY A 42 3.46 -4.13 -16.65
N ILE A 43 2.72 -4.81 -15.77
CA ILE A 43 2.47 -4.39 -14.38
C ILE A 43 3.62 -4.84 -13.48
N MET A 44 4.09 -6.09 -13.65
CA MET A 44 5.07 -6.71 -12.75
C MET A 44 6.36 -5.88 -12.57
N PRO A 45 7.00 -5.32 -13.62
CA PRO A 45 8.21 -4.53 -13.43
C PRO A 45 7.99 -3.28 -12.57
N LYS A 46 6.84 -2.62 -12.73
CA LYS A 46 6.48 -1.43 -11.94
C LYS A 46 6.20 -1.80 -10.49
N LEU A 47 5.40 -2.86 -10.31
CA LEU A 47 5.05 -3.36 -8.98
C LEU A 47 6.31 -3.78 -8.21
N ALA A 48 7.22 -4.53 -8.83
CA ALA A 48 8.46 -4.99 -8.18
C ALA A 48 9.34 -3.82 -7.70
N VAL A 49 9.50 -2.77 -8.53
CA VAL A 49 10.24 -1.57 -8.14
C VAL A 49 9.56 -0.84 -6.98
N LEU A 50 8.23 -0.66 -7.05
CA LEU A 50 7.48 0.01 -6.00
C LEU A 50 7.54 -0.77 -4.67
N LEU A 51 7.36 -2.09 -4.70
CA LEU A 51 7.48 -2.94 -3.53
C LEU A 51 8.87 -2.84 -2.91
N GLY A 52 9.94 -2.86 -3.70
CA GLY A 52 11.31 -2.68 -3.22
C GLY A 52 11.53 -1.32 -2.56
N MET A 53 11.14 -0.24 -3.25
CA MET A 53 11.32 1.13 -2.76
C MET A 53 10.51 1.40 -1.49
N ILE A 54 9.25 0.98 -1.44
CA ILE A 54 8.37 1.18 -0.28
C ILE A 54 8.84 0.30 0.89
N THR A 55 9.23 -0.95 0.66
CA THR A 55 9.75 -1.82 1.72
C THR A 55 10.98 -1.22 2.41
N MET A 56 11.86 -0.54 1.67
CA MET A 56 13.01 0.18 2.23
C MET A 56 12.61 1.38 3.08
N GLN A 57 11.46 2.00 2.77
CA GLN A 57 10.97 3.21 3.43
C GLN A 57 9.78 2.95 4.38
N ARG A 58 9.46 1.67 4.65
CA ARG A 58 8.22 1.26 5.31
C ARG A 58 8.00 1.82 6.72
N TYR A 59 9.06 2.26 7.39
CA TYR A 59 8.97 2.94 8.69
C TYR A 59 8.82 4.46 8.59
N GLN A 60 9.07 5.03 7.42
CA GLN A 60 8.96 6.46 7.11
C GLN A 60 7.68 6.72 6.32
N ILE A 61 6.53 6.54 6.98
CA ILE A 61 5.19 6.59 6.36
C ILE A 61 4.97 7.89 5.57
N GLU A 62 5.38 9.03 6.10
CA GLU A 62 5.24 10.31 5.40
C GLU A 62 5.96 10.33 4.04
N LEU A 63 7.15 9.71 3.95
CA LEU A 63 7.87 9.58 2.67
C LEU A 63 7.15 8.63 1.73
N VAL A 64 6.63 7.52 2.24
CA VAL A 64 5.86 6.56 1.44
C VAL A 64 4.64 7.23 0.82
N MET A 65 3.87 7.93 1.66
CA MET A 65 2.67 8.66 1.27
C MET A 65 2.99 9.76 0.26
N LYS A 66 4.07 10.52 0.48
CA LYS A 66 4.44 11.64 -0.40
C LYS A 66 4.96 11.22 -1.76
N TYR A 67 5.75 10.15 -1.84
CA TYR A 67 6.53 9.85 -3.05
C TYR A 67 6.10 8.59 -3.80
N TYR A 68 5.50 7.61 -3.13
CA TYR A 68 5.24 6.30 -3.73
C TYR A 68 3.76 5.93 -3.76
N TRP A 69 2.94 6.45 -2.84
CA TRP A 69 1.54 6.06 -2.68
C TRP A 69 0.73 6.14 -3.97
N LYS A 70 0.74 7.30 -4.64
CA LYS A 70 -0.01 7.50 -5.87
C LYS A 70 0.33 6.46 -6.95
N GLN A 71 1.61 6.16 -7.13
CA GLN A 71 2.08 5.19 -8.14
C GLN A 71 1.71 3.75 -7.75
N LEU A 72 1.75 3.44 -6.45
CA LEU A 72 1.27 2.17 -5.91
C LEU A 72 -0.23 2.01 -6.17
N GLU A 73 -1.04 3.01 -5.81
CA GLU A 73 -2.48 3.00 -6.02
C GLU A 73 -2.86 2.86 -7.50
N GLU A 74 -2.20 3.60 -8.40
CA GLU A 74 -2.39 3.45 -9.85
C GLU A 74 -2.05 2.03 -10.35
N THR A 75 -1.00 1.42 -9.78
CA THR A 75 -0.60 0.03 -10.10
C THR A 75 -1.65 -0.96 -9.61
N ILE A 76 -2.13 -0.81 -8.38
CA ILE A 76 -3.21 -1.64 -7.80
C ILE A 76 -4.51 -1.49 -8.61
N ASN A 77 -4.85 -0.26 -9.00
CA ASN A 77 -6.01 -0.01 -9.86
C ASN A 77 -5.86 -0.66 -11.23
N SER A 78 -4.66 -0.73 -11.78
CA SER A 78 -4.40 -1.47 -13.03
C SER A 78 -4.56 -2.98 -12.82
N MET A 79 -4.14 -3.51 -11.67
CA MET A 79 -4.35 -4.92 -11.31
C MET A 79 -5.83 -5.24 -11.12
N SER A 80 -6.63 -4.34 -10.54
CA SER A 80 -8.06 -4.57 -10.29
C SER A 80 -8.91 -4.64 -11.56
N GLN A 81 -8.39 -4.19 -12.70
CA GLN A 81 -9.04 -4.36 -14.01
C GLN A 81 -8.81 -5.76 -14.63
N LEU A 82 -7.96 -6.59 -14.02
CA LEU A 82 -7.68 -7.95 -14.49
C LEU A 82 -8.68 -8.93 -13.87
N GLN A 83 -9.54 -9.51 -14.70
CA GLN A 83 -10.58 -10.44 -14.26
C GLN A 83 -10.00 -11.68 -13.55
N GLU A 84 -8.82 -12.12 -13.97
CA GLU A 84 -8.15 -13.33 -13.48
C GLU A 84 -7.71 -13.25 -12.02
N ILE A 85 -7.51 -12.05 -11.49
CA ILE A 85 -7.02 -11.83 -10.11
C ILE A 85 -7.97 -10.96 -9.27
N GLN A 86 -9.10 -10.53 -9.83
CA GLN A 86 -10.05 -9.64 -9.16
C GLN A 86 -10.54 -10.20 -7.82
N GLY A 87 -10.78 -11.52 -7.76
CA GLY A 87 -11.22 -12.20 -6.53
C GLY A 87 -10.15 -12.28 -5.43
N GLU A 88 -8.87 -12.04 -5.76
CA GLU A 88 -7.74 -12.12 -4.83
C GLU A 88 -7.32 -10.73 -4.31
N LEU A 89 -7.86 -9.65 -4.90
CA LEU A 89 -7.52 -8.27 -4.55
C LEU A 89 -8.37 -7.70 -3.40
N GLY A 90 -9.24 -8.50 -2.79
CA GLY A 90 -10.16 -8.04 -1.74
C GLY A 90 -9.43 -7.35 -0.59
N ASP A 91 -8.45 -8.05 0.00
CA ASP A 91 -7.69 -7.54 1.15
C ASP A 91 -6.82 -6.33 0.77
N VAL A 92 -6.16 -6.39 -0.39
CA VAL A 92 -5.40 -5.26 -0.97
C VAL A 92 -6.25 -4.00 -1.08
N LEU A 93 -7.47 -4.11 -1.61
CA LEU A 93 -8.36 -2.96 -1.78
C LEU A 93 -8.89 -2.43 -0.44
N GLN A 94 -9.11 -3.32 0.53
CA GLN A 94 -9.47 -2.92 1.89
C GLN A 94 -8.34 -2.15 2.57
N ASP A 95 -7.10 -2.62 2.47
CA ASP A 95 -5.93 -1.94 3.03
C ASP A 95 -5.74 -0.55 2.40
N VAL A 96 -5.88 -0.46 1.06
CA VAL A 96 -5.83 0.83 0.35
C VAL A 96 -6.89 1.80 0.87
N GLN A 97 -8.12 1.34 1.04
CA GLN A 97 -9.20 2.18 1.54
C GLN A 97 -8.94 2.63 2.99
N LYS A 98 -8.46 1.73 3.86
CA LYS A 98 -8.12 2.04 5.25
C LYS A 98 -7.00 3.06 5.37
N ILE A 99 -5.96 2.92 4.55
CA ILE A 99 -4.85 3.87 4.53
C ILE A 99 -5.34 5.27 4.12
N LYS A 100 -6.21 5.37 3.10
CA LYS A 100 -6.79 6.66 2.66
C LYS A 100 -7.65 7.31 3.73
N GLU A 101 -8.48 6.53 4.42
CA GLU A 101 -9.30 7.01 5.53
C GLU A 101 -8.42 7.57 6.66
N LEU A 102 -7.40 6.81 7.08
CA LEU A 102 -6.50 7.22 8.15
C LEU A 102 -5.62 8.41 7.76
N ALA A 103 -5.15 8.46 6.52
CA ALA A 103 -4.34 9.57 6.02
C ALA A 103 -5.13 10.88 6.02
N SER A 104 -6.39 10.84 5.61
CA SER A 104 -7.30 11.99 5.69
C SER A 104 -7.48 12.47 7.14
N LEU A 105 -7.70 11.54 8.09
CA LEU A 105 -7.79 11.86 9.52
C LEU A 105 -6.48 12.43 10.10
N ALA A 106 -5.33 12.00 9.58
CA ALA A 106 -4.01 12.51 9.94
C ALA A 106 -3.66 13.85 9.28
N GLY A 107 -4.52 14.37 8.37
CA GLY A 107 -4.25 15.59 7.61
C GLY A 107 -3.22 15.43 6.48
N LEU A 108 -2.94 14.19 6.07
CA LEU A 108 -2.12 13.90 4.89
C LEU A 108 -2.97 14.03 3.62
N GLN A 109 -2.43 14.68 2.60
CA GLN A 109 -3.01 14.69 1.26
C GLN A 109 -2.34 13.59 0.41
N ILE A 110 -3.08 12.52 0.13
CA ILE A 110 -2.62 11.36 -0.66
C ILE A 110 -3.62 10.99 -1.74
#